data_AF-A0A840Q472-F1
#
_entry.id   AF-A0A840Q472-F1
#
_cell.length_a   1.000
_cell.length_b   1.000
_cell.length_c   1.000
_cell.angle_alpha   90.00
_cell.angle_beta   90.00
_cell.angle_gamma   90.00
#
_symmetry.space_group_name_H-M   'P 1'
#
loop_
_entity.id
_entity.type
_entity.pdbx_description
1 polymer ?
#
loop_
_entity_poly.entity_id
_entity_poly.type
_entity_poly.pdbx_seq_one_letter_code
_entity_poly.pdbx_strand_id
1 'polypeptide(L)'
;MESYFSFILYPVSAILWFWHKVFGTVLGPDNGFAWALSVFFLVFSLRVVLLKPALSQLRAGRRMAKFAPQIQKLREKYKNDRQRMAQEMQKLQSEHGVNPLGGCLPALLQIPVFLSLFHVLRNFTPTAQSNFIFDRAGVESFINADIFGAKLSNWISQPADQLALFGTDRTSMMIVGIPLMLTASVATFFTMRLSVKKQTDAAMANPQSAMMAKFMMYIAPVGAIISGWFLPIAVLLYWLANNFWTLGQQHFLTKKIDHEQEREKAKEIEAKKSAPRPKPGQKPVRAEAKSDEPGAEPAAATATDADQQVTKSSSNGQRPGGGRPGGKKNQPKNRPGKQAAAAKKGKKRR
;
A
#
# COMPACT_ATOMS: atom_id res chain seq x y z
N MET A 1 -11.83 -20.44 -4.83
CA MET A 1 -11.61 -19.02 -4.50
C MET A 1 -12.88 -18.35 -3.99
N GLU A 2 -14.04 -18.58 -4.60
CA GLU A 2 -15.37 -18.07 -4.15
C GLU A 2 -15.66 -18.29 -2.65
N SER A 3 -15.40 -19.50 -2.13
CA SER A 3 -15.69 -19.83 -0.71
C SER A 3 -14.85 -19.05 0.30
N TYR A 4 -13.63 -18.62 -0.02
CA TYR A 4 -12.76 -17.89 0.91
C TYR A 4 -13.11 -16.40 0.99
N PHE A 5 -13.60 -15.82 -0.12
CA PHE A 5 -14.03 -14.41 -0.15
C PHE A 5 -15.48 -14.22 0.27
N SER A 6 -16.27 -15.30 0.38
CA SER A 6 -17.67 -15.26 0.79
C SER A 6 -17.90 -14.47 2.08
N PHE A 7 -17.00 -14.58 3.06
CA PHE A 7 -17.06 -13.84 4.32
C PHE A 7 -17.05 -12.31 4.13
N ILE A 8 -16.45 -11.78 3.06
CA ILE A 8 -16.41 -10.35 2.75
C ILE A 8 -17.51 -9.97 1.75
N LEU A 9 -17.81 -10.85 0.79
CA LEU A 9 -18.80 -10.62 -0.26
C LEU A 9 -20.24 -10.54 0.28
N TYR A 10 -20.60 -11.41 1.24
CA TYR A 10 -21.93 -11.39 1.86
C TYR A 10 -22.22 -10.09 2.62
N PRO A 11 -21.34 -9.59 3.51
CA PRO A 11 -21.54 -8.29 4.15
C PRO A 11 -21.59 -7.13 3.16
N VAL A 12 -20.75 -7.12 2.13
CA VAL A 12 -20.75 -6.04 1.11
C VAL A 12 -22.08 -6.03 0.34
N SER A 13 -22.56 -7.19 -0.10
CA SER A 13 -23.86 -7.30 -0.77
C SER A 13 -25.03 -7.00 0.18
N ALA A 14 -24.95 -7.38 1.46
CA ALA A 14 -25.97 -7.07 2.48
C ALA A 14 -26.09 -5.56 2.73
N ILE A 15 -24.97 -4.85 2.83
CA ILE A 15 -24.99 -3.39 2.98
C ILE A 15 -25.54 -2.73 1.71
N LEU A 16 -25.17 -3.22 0.52
CA LEU A 16 -25.72 -2.73 -0.74
C LEU A 16 -27.25 -2.93 -0.80
N TRP A 17 -27.72 -4.13 -0.44
CA TRP A 17 -29.13 -4.48 -0.37
C TRP A 17 -29.87 -3.58 0.61
N PHE A 18 -29.31 -3.36 1.80
CA PHE A 18 -29.91 -2.49 2.81
C PHE A 18 -30.12 -1.07 2.27
N TRP A 19 -29.08 -0.47 1.67
CA TRP A 19 -29.22 0.88 1.11
C TRP A 19 -30.17 0.91 -0.10
N HIS A 20 -30.19 -0.14 -0.91
CA HIS A 20 -31.17 -0.25 -2.00
C HIS A 20 -32.59 -0.33 -1.50
N LYS A 21 -32.87 -1.07 -0.43
CA LYS A 21 -34.19 -1.06 0.21
C LYS A 21 -34.53 0.32 0.73
N VAL A 22 -33.59 1.01 1.39
CA VAL A 22 -33.80 2.38 1.89
C VAL A 22 -34.14 3.35 0.75
N PHE A 23 -33.29 3.48 -0.27
CA PHE A 23 -33.54 4.42 -1.36
C PHE A 23 -34.66 3.97 -2.29
N GLY A 24 -34.84 2.66 -2.47
CA GLY A 24 -35.91 2.07 -3.27
C GLY A 24 -37.30 2.30 -2.68
N THR A 25 -37.43 2.42 -1.35
CA THR A 25 -38.71 2.83 -0.74
C THR A 25 -39.12 4.27 -1.08
N VAL A 26 -38.15 5.14 -1.40
CA VAL A 26 -38.39 6.55 -1.69
C VAL A 26 -38.47 6.82 -3.20
N LEU A 27 -37.59 6.22 -3.98
CA LEU A 27 -37.42 6.50 -5.43
C LEU A 27 -38.01 5.41 -6.34
N GLY A 28 -38.44 4.29 -5.76
CA GLY A 28 -38.85 3.08 -6.46
C GLY A 28 -37.73 2.02 -6.52
N PRO A 29 -38.05 0.72 -6.39
CA PRO A 29 -37.05 -0.35 -6.33
C PRO A 29 -36.24 -0.48 -7.62
N ASP A 30 -36.84 -0.24 -8.79
CA ASP A 30 -36.17 -0.41 -10.09
C ASP A 30 -35.51 0.88 -10.59
N ASN A 31 -35.46 1.93 -9.76
CA ASN A 31 -34.92 3.22 -10.14
C ASN A 31 -33.38 3.20 -10.13
N GLY A 32 -32.76 3.58 -11.25
CA GLY A 32 -31.29 3.64 -11.35
C GLY A 32 -30.63 4.63 -10.40
N PHE A 33 -31.31 5.73 -10.02
CA PHE A 33 -30.80 6.64 -8.99
C PHE A 33 -30.83 6.03 -7.59
N ALA A 34 -31.81 5.17 -7.28
CA ALA A 34 -31.82 4.43 -6.02
C ALA A 34 -30.61 3.51 -5.92
N TRP A 35 -30.32 2.76 -6.99
CA TRP A 35 -29.12 1.93 -7.08
C TRP A 35 -27.83 2.74 -7.03
N ALA A 36 -27.77 3.89 -7.70
CA ALA A 36 -26.61 4.78 -7.66
C ALA A 36 -26.31 5.30 -6.25
N LEU A 37 -27.33 5.77 -5.55
CA LEU A 37 -27.22 6.19 -4.14
C LEU A 37 -26.82 5.02 -3.25
N SER A 38 -27.33 3.81 -3.53
CA SER A 38 -26.98 2.60 -2.78
C SER A 38 -25.50 2.27 -2.88
N VAL A 39 -24.92 2.35 -4.09
CA VAL A 39 -23.47 2.21 -4.28
C VAL A 39 -22.71 3.31 -3.54
N PHE A 40 -23.20 4.56 -3.58
CA PHE A 40 -22.57 5.69 -2.90
C PHE A 40 -22.50 5.49 -1.37
N PHE A 41 -23.62 5.11 -0.76
CA PHE A 41 -23.73 4.92 0.69
C PHE A 41 -23.12 3.60 1.18
N LEU A 42 -23.04 2.58 0.33
CA LEU A 42 -22.21 1.41 0.59
C LEU A 42 -20.75 1.81 0.84
N VAL A 43 -20.18 2.64 -0.04
CA VAL A 43 -18.79 3.13 0.14
C VAL A 43 -18.65 3.87 1.46
N PHE A 44 -19.60 4.76 1.76
CA PHE A 44 -19.55 5.54 2.99
C PHE A 44 -19.63 4.63 4.22
N SER A 45 -20.50 3.63 4.20
CA SER A 45 -20.65 2.66 5.29
C SER A 45 -19.36 1.87 5.53
N LEU A 46 -18.78 1.33 4.46
CA LEU A 46 -17.50 0.61 4.54
C LEU A 46 -16.39 1.53 5.06
N ARG A 47 -16.34 2.76 4.59
CA ARG A 47 -15.34 3.75 5.03
C ARG A 47 -15.53 4.20 6.48
N VAL A 48 -16.76 4.29 6.98
CA VAL A 48 -17.06 4.56 8.40
C VAL A 48 -16.51 3.45 9.28
N VAL A 49 -16.71 2.18 8.91
CA VAL A 49 -16.16 1.03 9.65
C VAL A 49 -14.61 1.09 9.67
N LEU A 50 -14.01 1.51 8.57
CA LEU A 50 -12.55 1.64 8.43
C LEU A 50 -11.96 2.97 8.96
N LEU A 51 -12.78 3.84 9.58
CA LEU A 51 -12.36 5.16 10.04
C LEU A 51 -11.28 5.10 11.12
N LYS A 52 -11.41 4.16 12.07
CA LYS A 52 -10.42 3.93 13.14
C LYS A 52 -9.05 3.51 12.58
N PRO A 53 -8.95 2.46 11.73
CA PRO A 53 -7.72 2.14 11.03
C PRO A 53 -7.13 3.33 10.25
N ALA A 54 -7.98 4.08 9.52
CA ALA A 54 -7.53 5.22 8.74
C ALA A 54 -6.92 6.35 9.59
N LEU A 55 -7.48 6.60 10.78
CA LEU A 55 -6.90 7.51 11.78
C LEU A 55 -5.51 7.07 12.24
N SER A 56 -5.36 5.78 12.54
CA SER A 56 -4.09 5.20 12.94
C SER A 56 -3.03 5.34 11.83
N GLN A 57 -3.43 5.09 10.58
CA GLN A 57 -2.57 5.26 9.40
C GLN A 57 -2.12 6.72 9.21
N LEU A 58 -3.02 7.68 9.34
CA LEU A 58 -2.67 9.11 9.26
C LEU A 58 -1.67 9.51 10.36
N ARG A 59 -1.88 9.04 11.59
CA ARG A 59 -0.94 9.27 12.71
C ARG A 59 0.41 8.63 12.45
N ALA A 60 0.46 7.42 11.91
CA ALA A 60 1.71 6.76 11.51
C ALA A 60 2.45 7.55 10.42
N GLY A 61 1.75 8.04 9.40
CA GLY A 61 2.32 8.89 8.37
C GLY A 61 2.90 10.19 8.92
N ARG A 62 2.22 10.83 9.87
CA ARG A 62 2.72 12.03 10.56
C ARG A 62 3.95 11.75 11.42
N ARG A 63 4.07 10.57 12.04
CA ARG A 63 5.30 10.18 12.76
C ARG A 63 6.48 10.07 11.77
N MET A 64 6.28 9.44 10.62
CA MET A 64 7.31 9.38 9.58
C MET A 64 7.74 10.77 9.09
N ALA A 65 6.80 11.69 8.96
CA ALA A 65 7.08 13.07 8.56
C ALA A 65 8.06 13.79 9.52
N LYS A 66 8.06 13.48 10.83
CA LYS A 66 9.01 14.05 11.81
C LYS A 66 10.46 13.62 11.54
N PHE A 67 10.67 12.44 10.95
CA PHE A 67 12.00 11.90 10.64
C PHE A 67 12.55 12.30 9.27
N ALA A 68 11.74 12.97 8.44
CA ALA A 68 12.16 13.46 7.12
C ALA A 68 13.51 14.23 7.12
N PRO A 69 13.79 15.17 8.04
CA PRO A 69 15.08 15.88 8.04
C PRO A 69 16.27 14.98 8.41
N GLN A 70 16.09 13.99 9.29
CA GLN A 70 17.17 13.04 9.64
C GLN A 70 17.47 12.11 8.47
N ILE A 71 16.42 11.67 7.75
CA ILE A 71 16.56 10.91 6.51
C ILE A 71 17.31 11.73 5.46
N GLN A 72 17.08 13.04 5.38
CA GLN A 72 17.77 13.92 4.45
C GLN A 72 19.26 14.08 4.79
N LYS A 73 19.60 14.32 6.06
CA LYS A 73 21.00 14.33 6.53
C LYS A 73 21.72 13.02 6.22
N LEU A 74 21.02 11.90 6.41
CA LEU A 74 21.58 10.58 6.10
C LEU A 74 21.84 10.40 4.60
N ARG A 75 20.92 10.87 3.75
CA ARG A 75 21.10 10.86 2.29
C ARG A 75 22.26 11.72 1.84
N GLU A 76 22.46 12.88 2.45
CA GLU A 76 23.60 13.75 2.18
C GLU A 76 24.92 13.08 2.60
N LYS A 77 24.95 12.47 3.78
CA LYS A 77 26.12 11.75 4.31
C LYS A 77 26.53 10.55 3.46
N TYR A 78 25.57 9.78 2.94
CA TYR A 78 25.81 8.55 2.17
C TYR A 78 25.44 8.65 0.69
N LYS A 79 25.49 9.86 0.10
CA LYS A 79 25.04 10.13 -1.29
C LYS A 79 25.66 9.17 -2.33
N ASN A 80 26.91 8.76 -2.12
CA ASN A 80 27.67 7.92 -3.04
C ASN A 80 27.62 6.42 -2.68
N ASP A 81 27.02 6.05 -1.55
CA ASP A 81 26.98 4.67 -1.06
C ASP A 81 25.53 4.25 -0.82
N ARG A 82 24.88 3.74 -1.87
CA ARG A 82 23.47 3.33 -1.81
C ARG A 82 23.24 2.15 -0.86
N GLN A 83 24.21 1.25 -0.73
CA GLN A 83 24.06 0.09 0.15
C GLN A 83 24.08 0.53 1.61
N ARG A 84 25.06 1.36 1.99
CA ARG A 84 25.15 1.89 3.35
C ARG A 84 24.01 2.85 3.68
N MET A 85 23.58 3.66 2.71
CA MET A 85 22.38 4.50 2.87
C MET A 85 21.13 3.66 3.19
N ALA A 86 20.91 2.54 2.48
CA ALA A 86 19.77 1.67 2.74
C ALA A 86 19.83 1.04 4.15
N GLN A 87 21.01 0.57 4.57
CA GLN A 87 21.24 -0.02 5.89
C GLN A 87 21.01 0.99 7.02
N GLU A 88 21.62 2.17 6.94
CA GLU A 88 21.48 3.21 7.96
C GLU A 88 20.06 3.78 7.98
N MET A 89 19.37 3.82 6.82
CA MET A 89 17.98 4.27 6.76
C MET A 89 17.06 3.26 7.46
N GLN A 90 17.31 1.96 7.27
CA GLN A 90 16.59 0.90 8.00
C GLN A 90 16.89 0.97 9.50
N LYS A 91 18.15 1.18 9.89
CA LYS A 91 18.57 1.33 11.28
C LYS A 91 17.88 2.52 11.94
N LEU A 92 17.95 3.71 11.32
CA LEU A 92 17.29 4.92 11.79
C LEU A 92 15.78 4.74 12.00
N GLN A 93 15.11 4.06 11.06
CA GLN A 93 13.68 3.77 11.15
C GLN A 93 13.37 2.80 12.30
N SER A 94 14.21 1.77 12.49
CA SER A 94 14.05 0.76 13.56
C SER A 94 14.30 1.33 14.97
N GLU A 95 15.34 2.14 15.15
CA GLU A 95 15.68 2.79 16.44
C GLU A 95 14.55 3.71 16.92
N HIS A 96 13.87 4.37 15.98
CA HIS A 96 12.75 5.27 16.29
C HIS A 96 11.38 4.57 16.23
N GLY A 97 11.35 3.25 16.09
CA GLY A 97 10.13 2.44 16.11
C GLY A 97 9.15 2.74 14.97
N VAL A 98 9.64 3.21 13.81
CA VAL A 98 8.79 3.59 12.67
C VAL A 98 8.79 2.51 11.61
N ASN A 99 7.65 1.84 11.42
CA ASN A 99 7.53 0.75 10.45
C ASN A 99 7.25 1.28 9.02
N PRO A 100 8.14 1.05 8.03
CA PRO A 100 7.96 1.53 6.66
C PRO A 100 6.71 0.96 5.98
N LEU A 101 6.28 -0.25 6.34
CA LEU A 101 5.07 -0.91 5.84
C LEU A 101 3.77 -0.25 6.33
N GLY A 102 3.84 0.59 7.37
CA GLY A 102 2.67 1.36 7.82
C GLY A 102 2.12 2.31 6.75
N GLY A 103 2.95 2.70 5.78
CA GLY A 103 2.58 3.60 4.69
C GLY A 103 1.75 2.95 3.57
N CYS A 104 1.90 1.64 3.32
CA CYS A 104 1.13 0.92 2.30
C CYS A 104 -0.12 0.22 2.85
N LEU A 105 -0.30 0.21 4.17
CA LEU A 105 -1.45 -0.34 4.86
C LEU A 105 -2.82 0.16 4.31
N PRO A 106 -2.99 1.43 3.92
CA PRO A 106 -4.25 1.87 3.32
C PRO A 106 -4.57 1.15 2.00
N ALA A 107 -3.55 0.94 1.15
CA ALA A 107 -3.72 0.24 -0.12
C ALA A 107 -4.03 -1.25 0.11
N LEU A 108 -3.35 -1.88 1.06
CA LEU A 108 -3.55 -3.29 1.40
C LEU A 108 -4.97 -3.57 1.89
N LEU A 109 -5.55 -2.64 2.67
CA LEU A 109 -6.94 -2.74 3.13
C LEU A 109 -7.95 -2.36 2.03
N GLN A 110 -7.59 -1.44 1.12
CA GLN A 110 -8.47 -0.98 0.05
C GLN A 110 -8.68 -2.02 -1.05
N ILE A 111 -7.63 -2.77 -1.41
CA ILE A 111 -7.67 -3.74 -2.51
C ILE A 111 -8.76 -4.80 -2.28
N PRO A 112 -8.84 -5.49 -1.12
CA PRO A 112 -9.90 -6.46 -0.85
C PRO A 112 -11.30 -5.86 -0.93
N VAL A 113 -11.48 -4.63 -0.44
CA VAL A 113 -12.78 -3.94 -0.45
C VAL A 113 -13.22 -3.66 -1.89
N PHE A 114 -12.32 -3.14 -2.72
CA PHE A 114 -12.61 -2.88 -4.13
C PHE A 114 -12.92 -4.18 -4.89
N LEU A 115 -12.08 -5.20 -4.73
CA LEU A 115 -12.29 -6.50 -5.38
C LEU A 115 -13.62 -7.12 -4.96
N SER A 116 -14.00 -7.00 -3.68
CA SER A 116 -15.27 -7.52 -3.18
C SER A 116 -16.46 -6.83 -3.83
N LEU A 117 -16.44 -5.50 -3.89
CA LEU A 117 -17.50 -4.75 -4.55
C LEU A 117 -17.54 -5.06 -6.05
N PHE A 118 -16.39 -5.04 -6.72
CA PHE A 118 -16.31 -5.32 -8.15
C PHE A 118 -16.87 -6.70 -8.48
N HIS A 119 -16.58 -7.71 -7.65
CA HIS A 119 -17.11 -9.06 -7.79
C HIS A 119 -18.63 -9.10 -7.61
N VAL A 120 -19.17 -8.44 -6.56
CA VAL A 120 -20.62 -8.33 -6.34
C VAL A 120 -21.31 -7.66 -7.52
N LEU A 121 -20.80 -6.52 -8.01
CA LEU A 121 -21.41 -5.77 -9.11
C LEU A 121 -21.34 -6.51 -10.45
N ARG A 122 -20.25 -7.25 -10.71
CA ARG A 122 -20.06 -7.99 -11.96
C ARG A 122 -20.87 -9.30 -12.01
N ASN A 123 -21.26 -9.85 -10.87
CA ASN A 123 -22.06 -11.07 -10.79
C ASN A 123 -23.56 -10.85 -11.02
N PHE A 124 -24.01 -9.60 -11.20
CA PHE A 124 -25.34 -9.30 -11.69
C PHE A 124 -25.42 -9.60 -13.20
N THR A 125 -25.75 -10.85 -13.54
CA THR A 125 -25.91 -11.28 -14.92
C THR A 125 -27.35 -11.70 -15.22
N PRO A 126 -27.84 -11.57 -16.47
CA PRO A 126 -29.22 -11.93 -16.82
C PRO A 126 -29.57 -13.39 -16.51
N THR A 127 -28.58 -14.27 -16.42
CA THR A 127 -28.76 -15.70 -16.12
C THR A 127 -28.66 -16.05 -14.63
N ALA A 128 -28.23 -15.11 -13.77
CA ALA A 128 -28.04 -15.38 -12.35
C ALA A 128 -29.38 -15.48 -11.60
N GLN A 129 -29.63 -16.61 -10.92
CA GLN A 129 -30.84 -16.80 -10.12
C GLN A 129 -30.78 -16.05 -8.78
N SER A 130 -29.58 -15.72 -8.32
CA SER A 130 -29.31 -14.98 -7.10
C SER A 130 -27.91 -14.39 -7.17
N ASN A 131 -27.66 -13.33 -6.42
CA ASN A 131 -26.33 -12.76 -6.24
C ASN A 131 -26.10 -12.45 -4.75
N PHE A 132 -25.49 -13.40 -4.02
CA PHE A 132 -25.36 -13.35 -2.56
C PHE A 132 -26.71 -13.15 -1.86
N ILE A 133 -26.90 -12.02 -1.19
CA ILE A 133 -28.17 -11.70 -0.51
C ILE A 133 -29.31 -11.33 -1.47
N PHE A 134 -28.99 -10.97 -2.72
CA PHE A 134 -29.99 -10.62 -3.71
C PHE A 134 -30.61 -11.89 -4.29
N ASP A 135 -31.94 -11.95 -4.24
CA ASP A 135 -32.73 -12.93 -4.96
C ASP A 135 -32.83 -12.57 -6.45
N ARG A 136 -33.56 -13.38 -7.22
CA ARG A 136 -33.75 -13.17 -8.66
C ARG A 136 -34.31 -11.78 -8.97
N ALA A 137 -35.30 -11.34 -8.20
CA ALA A 137 -35.93 -10.04 -8.38
C ALA A 137 -34.93 -8.89 -8.14
N GLY A 138 -34.11 -8.98 -7.09
CA GLY A 138 -33.05 -8.00 -6.84
C GLY A 138 -31.99 -7.98 -7.93
N VAL A 139 -31.66 -9.14 -8.51
CA VAL A 139 -30.72 -9.23 -9.64
C VAL A 139 -31.29 -8.55 -10.88
N GLU A 140 -32.54 -8.84 -11.23
CA GLU A 140 -33.22 -8.22 -12.38
C GLU A 140 -33.39 -6.71 -12.19
N SER A 141 -33.72 -6.28 -10.97
CA SER A 141 -33.83 -4.85 -10.63
C SER A 141 -32.51 -4.10 -10.88
N PHE A 142 -31.36 -4.66 -10.51
CA PHE A 142 -30.06 -4.03 -10.78
C PHE A 142 -29.71 -4.02 -12.26
N ILE A 143 -29.96 -5.13 -12.97
CA ILE A 143 -29.66 -5.25 -14.40
C ILE A 143 -30.49 -4.26 -15.21
N ASN A 144 -31.75 -4.08 -14.83
CA ASN A 144 -32.66 -3.16 -15.49
C ASN A 144 -32.48 -1.71 -15.04
N ALA A 145 -31.71 -1.44 -13.99
CA ALA A 145 -31.44 -0.09 -13.53
C ALA A 145 -30.61 0.71 -14.54
N ASP A 146 -31.17 1.82 -15.03
CA ASP A 146 -30.46 2.79 -15.85
C ASP A 146 -30.53 4.21 -15.32
N ILE A 147 -29.54 5.00 -15.72
CA ILE A 147 -29.51 6.45 -15.58
C ILE A 147 -29.47 6.99 -16.99
N PHE A 148 -30.49 7.74 -17.41
CA PHE A 148 -30.60 8.29 -18.77
C PHE A 148 -30.36 7.24 -19.87
N GLY A 149 -30.89 6.01 -19.72
CA GLY A 149 -30.71 4.91 -20.66
C GLY A 149 -29.40 4.12 -20.50
N ALA A 150 -28.43 4.62 -19.73
CA ALA A 150 -27.18 3.91 -19.45
C ALA A 150 -27.34 2.90 -18.32
N LYS A 151 -27.20 1.61 -18.63
CA LYS A 151 -27.34 0.52 -17.64
C LYS A 151 -26.15 0.48 -16.69
N LEU A 152 -26.43 0.37 -15.39
CA LEU A 152 -25.42 0.44 -14.33
C LEU A 152 -24.38 -0.69 -14.41
N SER A 153 -24.79 -1.87 -14.88
CA SER A 153 -23.95 -3.06 -15.05
C SER A 153 -22.98 -3.01 -16.24
N ASN A 154 -23.20 -2.09 -17.19
CA ASN A 154 -22.52 -2.08 -18.49
C ASN A 154 -21.44 -1.01 -18.57
N TRP A 155 -20.57 -1.10 -19.59
CA TRP A 155 -19.45 -0.17 -19.84
C TRP A 155 -19.39 0.29 -21.30
N ILE A 156 -18.65 1.39 -21.55
CA ILE A 156 -18.65 2.07 -22.88
C ILE A 156 -18.03 1.21 -23.98
N SER A 157 -16.90 0.53 -23.71
CA SER A 157 -16.20 -0.29 -24.71
C SER A 157 -16.88 -1.64 -25.01
N GLN A 158 -17.99 -1.96 -24.35
CA GLN A 158 -18.70 -3.21 -24.54
C GLN A 158 -19.21 -3.33 -26.00
N PRO A 159 -19.12 -4.53 -26.62
CA PRO A 159 -19.66 -4.76 -27.96
C PRO A 159 -21.15 -4.37 -28.07
N ALA A 160 -21.54 -3.81 -29.22
CA ALA A 160 -22.87 -3.22 -29.40
C ALA A 160 -24.00 -4.27 -29.36
N ASP A 161 -23.75 -5.46 -29.88
CA ASP A 161 -24.62 -6.63 -29.77
C ASP A 161 -24.88 -7.02 -28.31
N GLN A 162 -23.84 -6.96 -27.47
CA GLN A 162 -24.00 -7.25 -26.05
C GLN A 162 -24.74 -6.15 -25.30
N LEU A 163 -24.52 -4.87 -25.64
CA LEU A 163 -25.27 -3.75 -25.04
C LEU A 163 -26.77 -3.86 -25.35
N ALA A 164 -27.12 -4.28 -26.57
CA ALA A 164 -28.51 -4.47 -26.98
C ALA A 164 -29.24 -5.52 -26.13
N LEU A 165 -28.54 -6.55 -25.62
CA LEU A 165 -29.12 -7.55 -24.72
C LEU A 165 -29.62 -6.96 -23.39
N PHE A 166 -29.06 -5.81 -22.98
CA PHE A 166 -29.44 -5.09 -21.77
C PHE A 166 -30.40 -3.92 -22.06
N GLY A 167 -30.84 -3.77 -23.31
CA GLY A 167 -31.71 -2.66 -23.71
C GLY A 167 -31.03 -1.29 -23.62
N THR A 168 -29.70 -1.23 -23.80
CA THR A 168 -28.93 0.03 -23.83
C THR A 168 -28.13 0.13 -25.12
N ASP A 169 -27.76 1.35 -25.47
CA ASP A 169 -26.88 1.64 -26.60
C ASP A 169 -25.62 2.39 -26.16
N ARG A 170 -24.61 2.44 -27.03
CA ARG A 170 -23.33 3.08 -26.72
C ARG A 170 -23.45 4.59 -26.48
N THR A 171 -24.39 5.27 -27.14
CA THR A 171 -24.59 6.71 -26.99
C THR A 171 -25.08 7.04 -25.58
N SER A 172 -26.09 6.31 -25.09
CA SER A 172 -26.58 6.45 -23.71
C SER A 172 -25.44 6.20 -22.70
N MET A 173 -24.65 5.14 -22.90
CA MET A 173 -23.48 4.85 -22.06
C MET A 173 -22.43 5.98 -22.07
N MET A 174 -22.22 6.65 -23.20
CA MET A 174 -21.29 7.77 -23.31
C MET A 174 -21.82 9.04 -22.65
N ILE A 175 -23.11 9.35 -22.81
CA ILE A 175 -23.77 10.53 -22.22
C ILE A 175 -23.63 10.53 -20.70
N VAL A 176 -23.73 9.36 -20.07
CA VAL A 176 -23.59 9.25 -18.60
C VAL A 176 -22.15 8.96 -18.19
N GLY A 177 -21.49 8.02 -18.88
CA GLY A 177 -20.16 7.56 -18.54
C GLY A 177 -19.11 8.66 -18.66
N ILE A 178 -19.09 9.45 -19.74
CA ILE A 178 -18.07 10.48 -19.95
C ILE A 178 -18.12 11.58 -18.88
N PRO A 179 -19.26 12.24 -18.59
CA PRO A 179 -19.34 13.21 -17.51
C PRO A 179 -18.98 12.63 -16.15
N LEU A 180 -19.41 11.39 -15.86
CA LEU A 180 -19.07 10.71 -14.62
C LEU A 180 -17.56 10.48 -14.50
N MET A 181 -16.90 10.05 -15.58
CA MET A 181 -15.44 9.82 -15.63
C MET A 181 -14.65 11.11 -15.47
N LEU A 182 -15.07 12.19 -16.15
CA LEU A 182 -14.45 13.50 -16.00
C LEU A 182 -14.57 13.99 -14.55
N THR A 183 -15.76 13.85 -13.96
CA THR A 183 -16.01 14.25 -12.57
C THR A 183 -15.15 13.42 -11.60
N ALA A 184 -15.08 12.10 -11.79
CA ALA A 184 -14.25 11.22 -10.98
C ALA A 184 -12.75 11.51 -11.14
N SER A 185 -12.31 11.84 -12.36
CA SER A 185 -10.92 12.24 -12.65
C SER A 185 -10.54 13.55 -11.95
N VAL A 186 -11.41 14.56 -12.04
CA VAL A 186 -11.25 15.84 -11.32
C VAL A 186 -11.20 15.61 -9.81
N ALA A 187 -12.11 14.81 -9.26
CA ALA A 187 -12.11 14.47 -7.84
C ALA A 187 -10.84 13.70 -7.42
N THR A 188 -10.33 12.80 -8.27
CA THR A 188 -9.06 12.08 -8.07
C THR A 188 -7.88 13.06 -8.06
N PHE A 189 -7.85 14.01 -8.99
CA PHE A 189 -6.82 15.05 -9.04
C PHE A 189 -6.82 15.88 -7.76
N PHE A 190 -7.97 16.35 -7.28
CA PHE A 190 -8.07 17.09 -6.02
C PHE A 190 -7.64 16.26 -4.82
N THR A 191 -8.03 14.98 -4.78
CA THR A 191 -7.64 14.05 -3.72
C THR A 191 -6.13 13.87 -3.67
N MET A 192 -5.49 13.70 -4.83
CA MET A 192 -4.04 13.57 -4.94
C MET A 192 -3.33 14.87 -4.63
N ARG A 193 -3.81 16.00 -5.14
CA ARG A 193 -3.24 17.32 -4.83
C ARG A 193 -3.29 17.61 -3.33
N LEU A 194 -4.39 17.28 -2.66
CA LEU A 194 -4.54 17.46 -1.22
C LEU A 194 -3.64 16.52 -0.42
N SER A 195 -3.40 15.30 -0.93
CA SER A 195 -2.42 14.36 -0.39
C SER A 195 -0.97 14.88 -0.52
N VAL A 196 -0.58 15.37 -1.70
CA VAL A 196 0.77 15.92 -1.97
C VAL A 196 1.05 17.16 -1.14
N LYS A 197 0.10 18.10 -1.03
CA LYS A 197 0.23 19.29 -0.17
C LYS A 197 0.52 18.97 1.29
N LYS A 198 0.18 17.76 1.75
CA LYS A 198 0.36 17.33 3.14
C LYS A 198 1.66 16.54 3.34
N GLN A 199 2.41 16.26 2.29
CA GLN A 199 3.79 15.79 2.41
C GLN A 199 4.65 16.94 2.96
N THR A 200 5.66 16.61 3.77
CA THR A 200 6.53 17.63 4.37
C THR A 200 7.41 18.29 3.31
N ASP A 201 7.78 19.54 3.55
CA ASP A 201 8.73 20.26 2.70
C ASP A 201 10.06 19.50 2.55
N ALA A 202 10.51 18.85 3.64
CA ALA A 202 11.68 17.97 3.63
C ALA A 202 11.49 16.70 2.75
N ALA A 203 10.28 16.14 2.68
CA ALA A 203 9.98 15.03 1.77
C ALA A 203 9.92 15.49 0.30
N MET A 204 9.48 16.71 0.05
CA MET A 204 9.46 17.34 -1.28
C MET A 204 10.82 17.88 -1.72
N ALA A 205 11.76 18.10 -0.79
CA ALA A 205 13.13 18.51 -1.10
C ALA A 205 13.92 17.42 -1.83
N ASN A 206 13.52 16.15 -1.72
CA ASN A 206 14.12 15.07 -2.48
C ASN A 206 13.56 15.02 -3.92
N PRO A 207 14.40 15.18 -4.96
CA PRO A 207 13.95 15.19 -6.35
C PRO A 207 13.18 13.94 -6.76
N GLN A 208 13.55 12.77 -6.21
CA GLN A 208 12.89 11.50 -6.55
C GLN A 208 11.47 11.41 -5.99
N SER A 209 11.24 11.80 -4.72
CA SER A 209 9.90 11.77 -4.13
C SER A 209 9.01 12.87 -4.70
N ALA A 210 9.56 14.05 -4.96
CA ALA A 210 8.82 15.13 -5.61
C ALA A 210 8.39 14.76 -7.03
N MET A 211 9.27 14.10 -7.81
CA MET A 211 8.94 13.60 -9.14
C MET A 211 7.85 12.52 -9.05
N MET A 212 7.98 11.54 -8.16
CA MET A 212 6.96 10.49 -7.97
C MET A 212 5.60 11.07 -7.54
N ALA A 213 5.60 12.06 -6.64
CA ALA A 213 4.38 12.75 -6.20
C ALA A 213 3.69 13.49 -7.35
N LYS A 214 4.46 14.23 -8.18
CA LYS A 214 3.94 14.91 -9.38
C LYS A 214 3.44 13.90 -10.42
N PHE A 215 4.19 12.84 -10.66
CA PHE A 215 3.82 11.77 -11.58
C PHE A 215 2.49 11.13 -11.19
N MET A 216 2.33 10.71 -9.92
CA MET A 216 1.06 10.17 -9.41
C MET A 216 -0.09 11.17 -9.53
N MET A 217 0.16 12.46 -9.23
CA MET A 217 -0.88 13.49 -9.28
C MET A 217 -1.50 13.67 -10.68
N TYR A 218 -0.72 13.50 -11.75
CA TYR A 218 -1.21 13.66 -13.12
C TYR A 218 -1.62 12.35 -13.78
N ILE A 219 -0.95 11.24 -13.48
CA ILE A 219 -1.26 9.96 -14.11
C ILE A 219 -2.48 9.29 -13.50
N ALA A 220 -2.71 9.41 -12.19
CA ALA A 220 -3.89 8.79 -11.59
C ALA A 220 -5.22 9.34 -12.18
N PRO A 221 -5.40 10.67 -12.37
CA PRO A 221 -6.59 11.21 -13.06
C PRO A 221 -6.73 10.76 -14.51
N VAL A 222 -5.63 10.69 -15.27
CA VAL A 222 -5.65 10.19 -16.66
C VAL A 222 -6.00 8.70 -16.70
N GLY A 223 -5.40 7.91 -15.81
CA GLY A 223 -5.72 6.50 -15.63
C GLY A 223 -7.17 6.27 -15.25
N ALA A 224 -7.78 7.17 -14.46
CA ALA A 224 -9.22 7.12 -14.15
C ALA A 224 -10.10 7.34 -15.39
N ILE A 225 -9.71 8.25 -16.28
CA ILE A 225 -10.42 8.43 -17.56
C ILE A 225 -10.23 7.21 -18.46
N ILE A 226 -9.03 6.65 -18.56
CA ILE A 226 -8.82 5.48 -19.43
C ILE A 226 -9.59 4.27 -18.92
N SER A 227 -9.49 3.98 -17.62
CA SER A 227 -10.14 2.83 -17.01
C SER A 227 -11.66 2.92 -17.04
N GLY A 228 -12.25 4.12 -16.95
CA GLY A 228 -13.71 4.25 -17.04
C GLY A 228 -14.31 3.90 -18.41
N TRP A 229 -13.50 3.84 -19.46
CA TRP A 229 -13.94 3.31 -20.74
C TRP A 229 -14.20 1.79 -20.72
N PHE A 230 -13.56 1.07 -19.79
CA PHE A 230 -13.60 -0.39 -19.69
C PHE A 230 -14.37 -0.92 -18.46
N LEU A 231 -14.84 -0.04 -17.58
CA LEU A 231 -15.44 -0.41 -16.31
C LEU A 231 -16.94 -0.09 -16.27
N PRO A 232 -17.75 -0.90 -15.57
CA PRO A 232 -19.18 -0.64 -15.42
C PRO A 232 -19.48 0.74 -14.81
N ILE A 233 -20.60 1.34 -15.21
CA ILE A 233 -21.07 2.63 -14.64
C ILE A 233 -21.16 2.56 -13.11
N ALA A 234 -21.66 1.45 -12.55
CA ALA A 234 -21.71 1.25 -11.10
C ALA A 234 -20.33 1.31 -10.41
N VAL A 235 -19.28 0.84 -11.08
CA VAL A 235 -17.89 0.91 -10.57
C VAL A 235 -17.37 2.35 -10.62
N LEU A 236 -17.79 3.14 -11.60
CA LEU A 236 -17.46 4.56 -11.67
C LEU A 236 -18.16 5.38 -10.59
N LEU A 237 -19.41 5.06 -10.28
CA LEU A 237 -20.14 5.65 -9.16
C LEU A 237 -19.44 5.33 -7.83
N TYR A 238 -18.99 4.09 -7.65
CA TYR A 238 -18.16 3.71 -6.51
C TYR A 238 -16.88 4.57 -6.44
N TRP A 239 -16.18 4.73 -7.56
CA TRP A 239 -14.94 5.51 -7.58
C TRP A 239 -15.20 6.97 -7.22
N LEU A 240 -16.27 7.55 -7.77
CA LEU A 240 -16.68 8.90 -7.43
C LEU A 240 -16.98 9.03 -5.93
N ALA A 241 -17.82 8.15 -5.37
CA ALA A 241 -18.13 8.09 -3.95
C ALA A 241 -16.87 7.99 -3.09
N ASN A 242 -15.91 7.18 -3.52
CA ASN A 242 -14.65 6.99 -2.84
C ASN A 242 -13.80 8.27 -2.81
N ASN A 243 -13.74 9.02 -3.90
CA ASN A 243 -13.06 10.31 -3.95
C ASN A 243 -13.76 11.36 -3.07
N PHE A 244 -15.09 11.45 -3.12
CA PHE A 244 -15.86 12.34 -2.24
C PHE A 244 -15.62 12.04 -0.77
N TRP A 245 -15.68 10.76 -0.40
CA TRP A 245 -15.35 10.33 0.95
C TRP A 245 -13.93 10.75 1.31
N THR A 246 -12.94 10.49 0.45
CA THR A 246 -11.54 10.81 0.74
C THR A 246 -11.31 12.31 0.93
N LEU A 247 -11.94 13.16 0.11
CA LEU A 247 -11.89 14.61 0.25
C LEU A 247 -12.50 15.07 1.58
N GLY A 248 -13.69 14.56 1.93
CA GLY A 248 -14.33 14.84 3.21
C GLY A 248 -13.50 14.34 4.40
N GLN A 249 -13.05 13.09 4.32
CA GLN A 249 -12.17 12.44 5.29
C GLN A 249 -10.91 13.27 5.53
N GLN A 250 -10.22 13.68 4.47
CA GLN A 250 -9.02 14.51 4.55
C GLN A 250 -9.31 15.90 5.16
N HIS A 251 -10.49 16.47 4.94
CA HIS A 251 -10.88 17.74 5.55
C HIS A 251 -11.06 17.61 7.06
N PHE A 252 -11.85 16.64 7.53
CA PHE A 252 -12.18 16.49 8.95
C PHE A 252 -11.03 15.91 9.79
N LEU A 253 -10.39 14.85 9.30
CA LEU A 253 -9.40 14.11 10.11
C LEU A 253 -8.06 14.82 10.20
N THR A 254 -7.67 15.52 9.13
CA THR A 254 -6.38 16.24 9.17
C THR A 254 -6.45 17.42 10.13
N LYS A 255 -7.56 18.19 10.13
CA LYS A 255 -7.80 19.24 11.14
C LYS A 255 -7.67 18.70 12.57
N LYS A 256 -8.28 17.54 12.84
CA LYS A 256 -8.20 16.92 14.17
C LYS A 256 -6.75 16.58 14.57
N ILE A 257 -5.99 16.00 13.65
CA ILE A 257 -4.59 15.62 13.91
C ILE A 257 -3.70 16.85 14.05
N ASP A 258 -3.91 17.88 13.23
CA ASP A 258 -3.12 19.12 13.29
C ASP A 258 -3.35 19.84 14.63
N HIS A 259 -4.59 19.92 15.11
CA HIS A 259 -4.91 20.42 16.45
C HIS A 259 -4.30 19.57 17.58
N GLU A 260 -4.25 18.24 17.43
CA GLU A 260 -3.59 17.34 18.39
C GLU A 260 -2.09 17.70 18.51
N GLN A 261 -1.43 17.99 17.37
CA GLN A 261 -0.02 18.39 17.34
C GLN A 261 0.24 19.79 17.88
N GLU A 262 -0.62 20.77 17.59
CA GLU A 262 -0.51 22.12 18.15
C GLU A 262 -0.57 22.07 19.69
N ARG A 263 -1.47 21.24 20.24
CA ARG A 263 -1.57 21.00 21.68
C ARG A 263 -0.31 20.34 22.24
N GLU A 264 0.25 19.32 21.56
CA GLU A 264 1.51 18.69 21.97
C GLU A 264 2.67 19.70 21.97
N LYS A 265 2.81 20.49 20.90
CA LYS A 265 3.85 21.52 20.78
C LYS A 265 3.69 22.61 21.85
N ALA A 266 2.47 23.05 22.12
CA ALA A 266 2.19 24.04 23.16
C ALA A 266 2.60 23.52 24.54
N LYS A 267 2.25 22.27 24.86
CA LYS A 267 2.69 21.58 26.10
C LYS A 267 4.20 21.47 26.19
N GLU A 268 4.89 21.15 25.09
CA GLU A 268 6.36 21.07 25.08
C GLU A 268 7.02 22.45 25.30
N ILE A 269 6.46 23.51 24.70
CA ILE A 269 6.94 24.89 24.90
C ILE A 269 6.69 25.34 26.34
N GLU A 270 5.52 25.03 26.89
CA GLU A 270 5.17 25.34 28.28
C GLU A 270 6.09 24.60 29.26
N ALA A 271 6.31 23.29 29.05
CA ALA A 271 7.24 22.49 29.85
C ALA A 271 8.68 23.04 29.78
N LYS A 272 9.13 23.53 28.61
CA LYS A 272 10.44 24.18 28.46
C LYS A 272 10.51 25.54 29.15
N LYS A 273 9.40 26.27 29.26
CA LYS A 273 9.31 27.55 29.97
C LYS A 273 9.24 27.37 31.50
N SER A 274 8.56 26.33 31.96
CA SER A 274 8.44 25.98 33.39
C SER A 274 9.62 25.17 33.92
N ALA A 275 10.49 24.64 33.03
CA ALA A 275 11.75 24.04 33.43
C ALA A 275 12.61 25.08 34.18
N PRO A 276 13.18 24.74 35.35
CA PRO A 276 13.95 25.69 36.15
C PRO A 276 15.10 26.26 35.31
N ARG A 277 15.12 27.58 35.10
CA ARG A 277 16.29 28.25 34.52
C ARG A 277 17.45 28.07 35.52
N PRO A 278 18.64 27.63 35.08
CA PRO A 278 19.79 27.57 35.96
C PRO A 278 20.06 28.97 36.54
N LYS A 279 20.25 29.07 37.86
CA LYS A 279 20.47 30.34 38.57
C LYS A 279 21.69 31.07 37.97
N PRO A 280 21.65 32.41 37.78
CA PRO A 280 22.79 33.16 37.28
C PRO A 280 24.01 32.93 38.19
N GLY A 281 25.10 32.40 37.62
CA GLY A 281 26.37 32.19 38.35
C GLY A 281 26.74 30.73 38.65
N GLN A 282 25.92 29.73 38.33
CA GLN A 282 26.38 28.33 38.36
C GLN A 282 26.84 27.89 36.98
N LYS A 283 28.13 27.53 36.87
CA LYS A 283 28.66 26.81 35.70
C LYS A 283 27.76 25.59 35.45
N PRO A 284 27.35 25.32 34.21
CA PRO A 284 26.54 24.15 33.93
C PRO A 284 27.39 22.92 34.30
N VAL A 285 26.97 22.19 35.34
CA VAL A 285 27.42 20.82 35.49
C VAL A 285 26.88 20.10 34.26
N ARG A 286 27.80 19.73 33.37
CA ARG A 286 27.53 18.87 32.24
C ARG A 286 26.97 17.58 32.82
N ALA A 287 25.65 17.47 32.89
CA ALA A 287 25.00 16.18 33.03
C ALA A 287 25.58 15.33 31.90
N GLU A 288 26.21 14.23 32.29
CA GLU A 288 26.84 13.28 31.40
C GLU A 288 25.86 13.00 30.25
N ALA A 289 26.16 13.58 29.10
CA ALA A 289 25.75 12.97 27.87
C ALA A 289 26.34 11.56 27.94
N LYS A 290 25.48 10.54 27.99
CA LYS A 290 25.83 9.22 27.45
C LYS A 290 26.19 9.45 25.98
N SER A 291 27.41 9.89 25.75
CA SER A 291 28.16 9.67 24.54
C SER A 291 28.70 8.26 24.67
N ASP A 292 28.04 7.31 24.01
CA ASP A 292 28.68 6.04 23.73
C ASP A 292 29.91 6.33 22.86
N GLU A 293 31.08 6.12 23.49
CA GLU A 293 32.45 5.98 22.97
C GLU A 293 33.19 7.24 22.46
N PRO A 294 34.50 7.41 22.77
CA PRO A 294 35.57 6.45 22.44
C PRO A 294 36.61 6.18 23.54
N GLY A 295 36.95 4.90 23.74
CA GLY A 295 38.13 4.48 24.49
C GLY A 295 39.41 4.70 23.70
N ALA A 296 40.35 5.41 24.31
CA ALA A 296 41.76 5.40 23.93
C ALA A 296 42.56 5.33 25.22
N GLU A 297 43.47 4.36 25.33
CA GLU A 297 44.79 4.62 25.92
C GLU A 297 45.86 3.70 25.30
N PRO A 298 47.14 4.13 25.33
CA PRO A 298 48.12 3.82 24.30
C PRO A 298 49.27 2.92 24.77
N ALA A 299 49.99 2.32 23.84
CA ALA A 299 51.40 1.96 24.04
C ALA A 299 52.14 1.93 22.68
N ALA A 300 53.05 2.87 22.50
CA ALA A 300 54.19 2.83 21.58
C ALA A 300 55.42 2.42 22.42
N ALA A 301 56.50 1.79 21.95
CA ALA A 301 56.93 1.24 20.67
C ALA A 301 58.16 0.35 20.99
N THR A 302 58.45 -0.67 20.17
CA THR A 302 59.81 -0.89 19.63
C THR A 302 59.79 -1.95 18.54
N ALA A 303 60.48 -1.66 17.45
CA ALA A 303 60.70 -2.53 16.31
C ALA A 303 61.91 -3.43 16.55
N THR A 304 61.86 -4.69 16.08
CA THR A 304 62.93 -5.28 15.25
C THR A 304 62.45 -6.57 14.56
N ASP A 305 63.18 -6.88 13.50
CA ASP A 305 62.98 -7.77 12.37
C ASP A 305 62.85 -9.29 12.61
N ALA A 306 62.51 -9.95 11.49
CA ALA A 306 62.85 -11.33 11.10
C ALA A 306 61.86 -12.48 11.38
N ASP A 307 61.13 -12.80 10.31
CA ASP A 307 61.22 -14.05 9.54
C ASP A 307 60.54 -15.35 10.04
N GLN A 308 59.88 -15.96 9.05
CA GLN A 308 59.54 -17.38 8.84
C GLN A 308 58.76 -18.21 9.89
N GLN A 309 57.54 -18.57 9.45
CA GLN A 309 57.11 -19.95 9.17
C GLN A 309 57.34 -21.00 10.28
N VAL A 310 56.25 -21.59 10.78
CA VAL A 310 55.93 -23.03 10.62
C VAL A 310 54.72 -23.41 11.46
N THR A 311 53.86 -24.20 10.82
CA THR A 311 52.74 -24.97 11.34
C THR A 311 53.18 -25.99 12.40
N LYS A 312 52.37 -26.22 13.46
CA LYS A 312 51.91 -27.56 13.86
C LYS A 312 51.00 -27.53 15.09
N SER A 313 49.90 -28.25 14.93
CA SER A 313 48.99 -28.73 15.97
C SER A 313 49.58 -29.97 16.66
N SER A 314 49.27 -30.15 17.95
CA SER A 314 49.32 -31.42 18.72
C SER A 314 48.49 -31.18 20.01
N SER A 315 47.29 -31.75 20.14
CA SER A 315 46.97 -33.05 20.80
C SER A 315 47.53 -33.16 22.23
N ASN A 316 46.83 -33.58 23.28
CA ASN A 316 45.85 -34.67 23.38
C ASN A 316 45.30 -34.75 24.84
N GLY A 317 44.20 -35.49 25.06
CA GLY A 317 43.92 -36.20 26.32
C GLY A 317 42.69 -35.76 27.14
N GLN A 318 41.56 -36.46 27.01
CA GLN A 318 41.16 -37.56 27.92
C GLN A 318 39.79 -38.17 27.48
N ARG A 319 39.68 -39.49 27.56
CA ARG A 319 38.49 -40.37 27.39
C ARG A 319 38.31 -41.12 28.75
N PRO A 320 37.36 -42.07 29.01
CA PRO A 320 36.50 -42.88 28.10
C PRO A 320 35.08 -43.27 28.61
N GLY A 321 34.35 -44.05 27.79
CA GLY A 321 33.38 -45.08 28.23
C GLY A 321 31.98 -44.93 27.58
N GLY A 322 31.32 -45.92 26.96
CA GLY A 322 31.58 -47.33 26.67
C GLY A 322 30.67 -47.76 25.49
N GLY A 323 31.08 -48.68 24.62
CA GLY A 323 30.62 -50.08 24.60
C GLY A 323 29.66 -50.33 23.42
N ARG A 324 30.10 -50.83 22.25
CA ARG A 324 30.32 -52.24 21.79
C ARG A 324 29.18 -52.67 20.80
N PRO A 325 29.31 -53.75 19.99
CA PRO A 325 29.84 -53.66 18.61
C PRO A 325 29.04 -54.44 17.51
N GLY A 326 29.47 -54.25 16.25
CA GLY A 326 29.41 -55.27 15.17
C GLY A 326 28.33 -55.06 14.10
N GLY A 327 28.59 -55.15 12.79
CA GLY A 327 29.82 -55.43 12.04
C GLY A 327 29.61 -55.34 10.51
N LYS A 328 30.74 -55.18 9.79
CA LYS A 328 31.13 -55.65 8.42
C LYS A 328 30.08 -55.60 7.28
N LYS A 329 30.36 -55.29 6.01
CA LYS A 329 31.51 -55.04 5.10
C LYS A 329 30.77 -54.74 3.75
N ASN A 330 31.19 -53.91 2.79
CA ASN A 330 32.35 -54.04 1.92
C ASN A 330 32.29 -52.88 0.89
N GLN A 331 33.45 -52.31 0.57
CA GLN A 331 33.72 -51.51 -0.63
C GLN A 331 34.02 -52.46 -1.82
N PRO A 332 34.06 -52.04 -3.12
CA PRO A 332 35.03 -51.04 -3.59
C PRO A 332 34.62 -50.11 -4.73
N LYS A 333 35.49 -49.10 -4.92
CA LYS A 333 35.59 -48.13 -6.03
C LYS A 333 35.64 -48.79 -7.42
N ASN A 334 35.08 -48.12 -8.44
CA ASN A 334 35.86 -47.73 -9.62
C ASN A 334 35.18 -46.62 -10.45
N ARG A 335 36.01 -45.76 -11.04
CA ARG A 335 35.74 -44.63 -11.95
C ARG A 335 36.65 -44.87 -13.19
N PRO A 336 36.67 -44.03 -14.24
CA PRO A 336 35.67 -43.62 -15.23
C PRO A 336 36.03 -44.10 -16.66
N GLY A 337 35.12 -43.97 -17.64
CA GLY A 337 35.39 -44.27 -19.06
C GLY A 337 34.82 -43.22 -20.02
N LYS A 338 35.72 -42.63 -20.81
CA LYS A 338 35.52 -41.73 -21.98
C LYS A 338 35.23 -42.54 -23.26
N GLN A 339 34.57 -41.92 -24.25
CA GLN A 339 34.94 -41.82 -25.69
C GLN A 339 33.79 -41.05 -26.41
N ALA A 340 33.95 -39.85 -27.00
CA ALA A 340 34.78 -39.35 -28.11
C ALA A 340 34.29 -39.80 -29.51
N ALA A 341 33.65 -38.90 -30.28
CA ALA A 341 34.15 -38.25 -31.53
C ALA A 341 33.70 -39.02 -32.80
N ALA A 342 33.44 -38.48 -34.00
CA ALA A 342 33.94 -37.33 -34.79
C ALA A 342 32.91 -37.02 -35.93
N ALA A 343 32.58 -35.78 -36.29
CA ALA A 343 33.23 -34.83 -37.23
C ALA A 343 33.25 -35.22 -38.74
N LYS A 344 32.63 -34.40 -39.62
CA LYS A 344 33.30 -33.48 -40.59
C LYS A 344 32.41 -32.99 -41.77
N LYS A 345 32.59 -31.68 -42.07
CA LYS A 345 32.70 -30.96 -43.37
C LYS A 345 31.52 -31.04 -44.36
N GLY A 346 31.10 -30.00 -45.09
CA GLY A 346 31.59 -28.64 -45.36
C GLY A 346 31.11 -28.17 -46.75
N LYS A 347 31.35 -26.88 -47.07
CA LYS A 347 31.46 -26.23 -48.42
C LYS A 347 30.24 -25.44 -49.01
N LYS A 348 30.33 -24.11 -48.85
CA LYS A 348 30.48 -23.02 -49.88
C LYS A 348 29.54 -22.91 -51.11
N ARG A 349 29.20 -21.63 -51.40
CA ARG A 349 28.81 -20.95 -52.65
C ARG A 349 27.35 -21.11 -53.12
N ARG A 350 26.60 -20.00 -53.18
CA ARG A 350 26.59 -19.06 -54.31
C ARG A 350 26.03 -17.71 -53.88
#